data_AF-A0AAD6UVP9-F1
#
_entry.id   AF-A0AAD6UVP9-F1
#
_cell.length_a   1.000
_cell.length_b   1.000
_cell.length_c   1.000
_cell.angle_alpha   90.00
_cell.angle_beta   90.00
_cell.angle_gamma   90.00
#
_symmetry.space_group_name_H-M   'P 1'
#
loop_
_entity.id
_entity.type
_entity.pdbx_description
1 polymer ?
#
loop_
_entity_poly.entity_id
_entity_poly.type
_entity_poly.pdbx_seq_one_letter_code
_entity_poly.pdbx_strand_id
1 'polypeptide(L)'
;MSADPKMLAMANPSFSARRYPVGVDESAPDSWAPRWFQCFSPQGTSTKPILDTVVSDSLGKIVFISELNHRGEHILVRPEYPGIWTYVQAKRAERDVAGTHTFGGLVVWGSPGIGKTSLLSYLLALSLSNEIFVVWCLSPAYIIVFAPGELPYKILAADFCLANLPRNALVLCDSARNAEAPPEAFVHPSAHVFVVQVTSPTESRYRGWAKDKEAELWPMDLWTGKEFQMLIRLRQKKTSQLPCVPRMLNPGEVVRNYTALELFLLLGPSVRHTKSQRRNTGKPELGLANLISPPTLFSDALALSRAISSGTVDEADQKVGFHRYFFALPPLYDGKSKAVSYDSPGHTYIVPTTFLATRLAILNASELSCGTSDRAGSRPASSHMTANMTISSWPAGNF
;
A
#
# COMPACT_ATOMS: atom_id res chain seq x y z
N MET A 1 31.32 -7.45 -33.48
CA MET A 1 30.78 -6.20 -34.05
C MET A 1 29.73 -5.69 -33.08
N SER A 2 30.05 -4.65 -32.31
CA SER A 2 29.12 -4.05 -31.34
C SER A 2 28.14 -3.17 -32.11
N ALA A 3 26.88 -3.58 -32.19
CA ALA A 3 25.83 -2.74 -32.77
C ALA A 3 25.59 -1.53 -31.86
N ASP A 4 25.54 -0.34 -32.44
CA ASP A 4 25.29 0.93 -31.76
C ASP A 4 23.87 0.93 -31.16
N PRO A 5 23.71 1.04 -29.82
CA PRO A 5 22.41 1.01 -29.15
C PRO A 5 21.44 2.12 -29.62
N LYS A 6 21.94 3.16 -30.29
CA LYS A 6 21.12 4.27 -30.81
C LYS A 6 20.37 3.96 -32.12
N MET A 7 20.68 2.86 -32.81
CA MET A 7 20.06 2.54 -34.11
C MET A 7 18.79 1.69 -34.04
N LEU A 8 18.32 1.29 -32.84
CA LEU A 8 17.04 0.60 -32.66
C LEU A 8 15.85 1.53 -32.39
N ALA A 9 16.04 2.84 -32.58
CA ALA A 9 14.97 3.82 -32.49
C ALA A 9 14.09 3.81 -33.76
N MET A 10 12.94 3.14 -33.64
CA MET A 10 11.62 3.62 -34.08
C MET A 10 11.22 3.46 -35.56
N ALA A 11 10.89 2.22 -35.94
CA ALA A 11 9.62 2.02 -36.64
C ALA A 11 8.53 1.98 -35.58
N ASN A 12 7.87 3.12 -35.32
CA ASN A 12 6.84 3.22 -34.29
C ASN A 12 5.63 2.40 -34.79
N PRO A 13 5.29 1.23 -34.21
CA PRO A 13 4.13 0.48 -34.65
C PRO A 13 2.91 1.38 -34.47
N SER A 14 2.14 1.57 -35.54
CA SER A 14 0.95 2.40 -35.50
C SER A 14 -0.02 1.79 -34.48
N PHE A 15 -0.09 2.39 -33.28
CA PHE A 15 -1.08 2.01 -32.27
C PHE A 15 -2.47 2.26 -32.85
N SER A 16 -3.19 1.19 -33.16
CA SER A 16 -4.57 1.27 -33.65
C SER A 16 -5.57 1.66 -32.56
N ALA A 17 -5.16 1.60 -31.29
CA ALA A 17 -5.99 2.00 -30.16
C ALA A 17 -6.20 3.52 -30.15
N ARG A 18 -7.45 3.93 -29.91
CA ARG A 18 -7.78 5.35 -29.80
C ARG A 18 -7.08 5.95 -28.57
N ARG A 19 -6.19 6.91 -28.81
CA ARG A 19 -5.47 7.66 -27.77
C ARG A 19 -6.28 8.88 -27.37
N TYR A 20 -6.45 9.06 -26.07
CA TYR A 20 -7.07 10.26 -25.51
C TYR A 20 -5.99 11.07 -24.79
N PRO A 21 -5.88 12.39 -25.01
CA PRO A 21 -4.96 13.21 -24.23
C PRO A 21 -5.35 13.15 -22.75
N VAL A 22 -4.36 13.10 -21.86
CA VAL A 22 -4.62 13.16 -20.41
C VAL A 22 -4.89 14.61 -20.00
N GLY A 23 -6.02 14.83 -19.31
CA GLY A 23 -6.31 16.00 -18.47
C GLY A 23 -5.82 17.37 -18.97
N VAL A 24 -6.40 17.88 -20.06
CA VAL A 24 -6.25 19.32 -20.42
C VAL A 24 -6.91 20.20 -19.36
N ASP A 25 -7.94 19.68 -18.68
CA ASP A 25 -8.63 20.31 -17.56
C ASP A 25 -7.96 19.93 -16.23
N GLU A 26 -7.57 20.93 -15.43
CA GLU A 26 -6.94 20.72 -14.12
C GLU A 26 -7.82 19.93 -13.14
N SER A 27 -9.14 19.97 -13.32
CA SER A 27 -10.11 19.22 -12.50
C SER A 27 -10.19 17.74 -12.83
N ALA A 28 -9.63 17.31 -13.96
CA ALA A 28 -9.65 15.90 -14.36
C ALA A 28 -8.82 15.05 -13.39
N PRO A 29 -9.29 13.85 -13.00
CA PRO A 29 -8.60 12.99 -12.02
C PRO A 29 -7.21 12.51 -12.48
N ASP A 30 -6.88 12.70 -13.76
CA ASP A 30 -5.61 12.34 -14.39
C ASP A 30 -4.72 13.55 -14.75
N SER A 31 -5.13 14.79 -14.43
CA SER A 31 -4.37 16.03 -14.69
C SER A 31 -2.96 16.08 -14.05
N TRP A 32 -2.69 15.19 -13.09
CA TRP A 32 -1.37 15.03 -12.48
C TRP A 32 -0.32 14.42 -13.42
N ALA A 33 -0.73 13.61 -14.40
CA ALA A 33 0.21 12.81 -15.19
C ALA A 33 1.11 13.66 -16.12
N PRO A 34 0.60 14.67 -16.86
CA PRO A 34 1.46 15.55 -17.67
C PRO A 34 2.48 16.30 -16.81
N ARG A 35 2.10 16.76 -15.61
CA ARG A 35 3.01 17.41 -14.67
C ARG A 35 4.14 16.47 -14.23
N TRP A 36 3.81 15.22 -13.91
CA TRP A 36 4.80 14.21 -13.56
C TRP A 36 5.78 13.93 -14.69
N PHE A 37 5.27 13.79 -15.92
CA PHE A 37 6.11 13.63 -17.10
C PHE A 37 7.05 14.83 -17.27
N GLN A 38 6.53 16.07 -17.22
CA GLN A 38 7.35 17.28 -17.31
C GLN A 38 8.39 17.41 -16.21
N CYS A 39 8.10 16.89 -15.02
CA CYS A 39 9.00 16.97 -13.87
C CYS A 39 10.10 15.92 -13.86
N PHE A 40 9.81 14.70 -14.33
CA PHE A 40 10.72 13.56 -14.16
C PHE A 40 11.27 12.98 -15.46
N SER A 41 10.66 13.26 -16.62
CA SER A 41 11.22 12.88 -17.92
C SER A 41 12.46 13.74 -18.23
N PRO A 42 13.54 13.18 -18.77
CA PRO A 42 14.68 13.95 -19.27
C PRO A 42 14.32 14.97 -20.36
N GLN A 43 13.18 14.76 -21.02
CA GLN A 43 12.64 15.65 -22.06
C GLN A 43 11.72 16.74 -21.48
N GLY A 44 11.44 16.65 -20.18
CA GLY A 44 10.70 17.66 -19.46
C GLY A 44 11.52 18.95 -19.31
N THR A 45 10.83 20.05 -19.01
CA THR A 45 11.46 21.36 -18.80
C THR A 45 12.00 21.54 -17.38
N SER A 46 11.74 20.60 -16.48
CA SER A 46 12.12 20.69 -15.08
C SER A 46 13.56 20.24 -14.83
N THR A 47 14.33 21.05 -14.14
CA THR A 47 15.67 20.72 -13.63
C THR A 47 15.66 20.19 -12.20
N LYS A 48 14.47 20.04 -11.59
CA LYS A 48 14.35 19.59 -10.20
C LYS A 48 14.81 18.13 -10.06
N PRO A 49 15.53 17.78 -8.98
CA PRO A 49 15.82 16.39 -8.70
C PRO A 49 14.52 15.62 -8.42
N ILE A 50 14.48 14.35 -8.82
CA ILE A 50 13.35 13.44 -8.56
C ILE A 50 13.11 13.33 -7.06
N LEU A 51 14.21 13.10 -6.34
CA LEU A 51 14.25 12.98 -4.90
C LEU A 51 14.77 14.28 -4.32
N ASP A 52 13.95 14.90 -3.47
CA ASP A 52 14.35 16.04 -2.67
C ASP A 52 14.61 15.57 -1.24
N THR A 53 15.43 16.35 -0.54
CA THR A 53 15.82 16.08 0.83
C THR A 53 15.44 17.26 1.70
N VAL A 54 14.67 16.98 2.75
CA VAL A 54 14.61 17.90 3.89
C VAL A 54 15.70 17.46 4.87
N VAL A 55 16.73 18.29 5.06
CA VAL A 55 17.71 18.09 6.13
C VAL A 55 16.94 17.99 7.43
N SER A 56 17.16 16.88 8.14
CA SER A 56 16.44 16.55 9.36
C SER A 56 17.47 16.14 10.40
N ASP A 57 17.13 16.50 11.63
CA ASP A 57 17.86 16.50 12.89
C ASP A 57 18.22 15.07 13.38
N SER A 58 18.13 14.81 14.68
CA SER A 58 18.34 13.49 15.29
C SER A 58 17.47 12.36 14.72
N LEU A 59 16.39 12.67 14.00
CA LEU A 59 15.57 11.66 13.32
C LEU A 59 16.17 11.20 11.96
N GLY A 60 17.27 11.78 11.51
CA GLY A 60 17.92 11.42 10.24
C GLY A 60 17.25 12.05 9.02
N LYS A 61 17.74 11.72 7.82
CA LYS A 61 17.41 12.39 6.56
C LYS A 61 16.00 12.08 6.05
N ILE A 62 15.16 13.10 5.82
CA ILE A 62 13.85 12.93 5.18
C ILE A 62 14.03 13.01 3.66
N VAL A 63 13.88 11.88 2.99
CA VAL A 63 13.89 11.78 1.53
C VAL A 63 12.46 11.67 1.02
N PHE A 64 12.09 12.46 0.04
CA PHE A 64 10.73 12.49 -0.51
C PHE A 64 10.76 12.81 -2.00
N ILE A 65 9.66 12.50 -2.70
CA ILE A 65 9.52 12.86 -4.12
C ILE A 65 9.13 14.33 -4.21
N SER A 66 9.84 15.08 -5.05
CA SER A 66 9.74 16.54 -5.13
C SER A 66 8.34 17.02 -5.53
N GLU A 67 7.63 16.22 -6.33
CA GLU A 67 6.27 16.49 -6.77
C GLU A 67 5.19 15.76 -5.98
N LEU A 68 4.00 16.35 -5.98
CA LEU A 68 2.80 15.77 -5.36
C LEU A 68 2.28 14.61 -6.19
N ASN A 69 1.85 13.53 -5.56
CA ASN A 69 1.25 12.38 -6.24
C ASN A 69 -0.13 12.70 -6.85
N HIS A 70 -0.75 11.70 -7.48
CA HIS A 70 -2.12 11.79 -8.02
C HIS A 70 -3.21 12.13 -6.98
N ARG A 71 -2.86 12.22 -5.69
CA ARG A 71 -3.73 12.63 -4.59
C ARG A 71 -3.36 13.99 -4.00
N GLY A 72 -2.41 14.70 -4.60
CA GLY A 72 -1.92 15.98 -4.08
C GLY A 72 -1.06 15.83 -2.82
N GLU A 73 -0.42 14.68 -2.61
CA GLU A 73 0.36 14.40 -1.39
C GLU A 73 1.86 14.26 -1.68
N HIS A 74 2.69 14.77 -0.78
CA HIS A 74 4.12 14.45 -0.76
C HIS A 74 4.35 12.99 -0.39
N ILE A 75 5.29 12.36 -1.09
CA ILE A 75 5.63 10.95 -0.89
C ILE A 75 6.94 10.85 -0.12
N LEU A 76 6.88 10.39 1.13
CA LEU A 76 8.08 9.95 1.84
C LEU A 76 8.64 8.70 1.16
N VAL A 77 9.94 8.72 0.84
CA VAL A 77 10.66 7.53 0.37
C VAL A 77 11.05 6.71 1.58
N ARG A 78 10.43 5.54 1.72
CA ARG A 78 10.75 4.60 2.80
C ARG A 78 12.08 3.90 2.53
N PRO A 79 12.82 3.45 3.56
CA PRO A 79 14.09 2.76 3.39
C PRO A 79 14.03 1.52 2.49
N GLU A 80 12.88 0.86 2.41
CA GLU A 80 12.69 -0.35 1.58
C GLU A 80 12.46 -0.04 0.08
N TYR A 81 12.03 1.17 -0.29
CA TYR A 81 11.69 1.48 -1.69
C TYR A 81 12.86 1.33 -2.66
N PRO A 82 14.10 1.81 -2.34
CA PRO A 82 15.25 1.59 -3.21
C PRO A 82 15.54 0.11 -3.45
N GLY A 83 15.39 -0.75 -2.43
CA GLY A 83 15.58 -2.19 -2.57
C GLY A 83 14.60 -2.83 -3.56
N ILE A 84 13.32 -2.42 -3.50
CA ILE A 84 12.29 -2.87 -4.44
C ILE A 84 12.62 -2.39 -5.87
N TRP A 85 13.05 -1.14 -6.03
CA TRP A 85 13.42 -0.62 -7.35
C TRP A 85 14.60 -1.36 -7.97
N THR A 86 15.68 -1.57 -7.20
CA THR A 86 16.84 -2.35 -7.64
C THR A 86 16.44 -3.75 -8.08
N TYR A 87 15.56 -4.41 -7.30
CA TYR A 87 15.03 -5.72 -7.64
C TYR A 87 14.24 -5.71 -8.96
N VAL A 88 13.33 -4.74 -9.15
CA VAL A 88 12.56 -4.59 -10.39
C VAL A 88 13.48 -4.35 -11.60
N GLN A 89 14.53 -3.54 -11.45
CA GLN A 89 15.49 -3.29 -12.53
C GLN A 89 16.28 -4.56 -12.88
N ALA A 90 16.79 -5.29 -11.88
CA ALA A 90 17.56 -6.51 -12.09
C ALA A 90 16.73 -7.56 -12.85
N LYS A 91 15.49 -7.82 -12.41
CA LYS A 91 14.59 -8.79 -13.06
C LYS A 91 14.20 -8.39 -14.48
N ARG A 92 14.05 -7.08 -14.75
CA ARG A 92 13.80 -6.60 -16.12
C ARG A 92 15.03 -6.80 -17.02
N ALA A 93 16.22 -6.47 -16.52
CA ALA A 93 17.47 -6.67 -17.25
C ALA A 93 17.76 -8.15 -17.55
N GLU A 94 17.51 -9.05 -16.58
CA GLU A 94 17.61 -10.50 -16.78
C GLU A 94 16.71 -10.99 -17.93
N ARG A 95 15.49 -10.46 -18.02
CA ARG A 95 14.53 -10.77 -19.10
C ARG A 95 14.96 -10.23 -20.46
N ASP A 96 15.52 -9.02 -20.50
CA ASP A 96 16.11 -8.45 -21.72
C ASP A 96 17.21 -9.36 -22.28
N VAL A 97 18.12 -9.86 -21.42
CA VAL A 97 19.26 -10.69 -21.82
C VAL A 97 18.83 -12.09 -22.25
N ALA A 98 17.90 -12.70 -21.52
CA ALA A 98 17.50 -14.08 -21.80
C ALA A 98 16.82 -14.23 -23.16
N GLY A 99 16.27 -13.14 -23.74
CA GLY A 99 15.52 -13.17 -25.00
C GLY A 99 14.28 -14.07 -24.98
N THR A 100 14.02 -14.71 -23.83
CA THR A 100 12.89 -15.58 -23.59
C THR A 100 11.68 -14.73 -23.29
N HIS A 101 10.50 -15.20 -23.68
CA HIS A 101 9.21 -14.61 -23.33
C HIS A 101 8.89 -14.78 -21.84
N THR A 102 9.90 -14.83 -20.98
CA THR A 102 9.78 -15.35 -19.62
C THR A 102 8.79 -14.55 -18.80
N PHE A 103 8.05 -15.34 -18.05
CA PHE A 103 7.22 -14.99 -16.93
C PHE A 103 7.94 -14.00 -16.01
N GLY A 104 7.16 -13.16 -15.35
CA GLY A 104 7.71 -12.35 -14.28
C GLY A 104 6.79 -11.20 -13.92
N GLY A 105 6.83 -10.88 -12.64
CA GLY A 105 6.16 -9.75 -12.03
C GLY A 105 6.55 -9.67 -10.56
N LEU A 106 6.02 -8.65 -9.90
CA LEU A 106 6.19 -8.44 -8.48
C LEU A 106 4.85 -8.08 -7.85
N VAL A 107 4.43 -8.85 -6.85
CA VAL A 107 3.28 -8.51 -6.01
C VAL A 107 3.81 -7.90 -4.72
N VAL A 108 3.68 -6.60 -4.57
CA VAL A 108 3.99 -5.93 -3.31
C VAL A 108 2.74 -5.91 -2.43
N TRP A 109 2.75 -6.66 -1.34
CA TRP A 109 1.58 -6.80 -0.49
C TRP A 109 1.83 -6.32 0.94
N GLY A 110 0.75 -6.08 1.68
CA GLY A 110 0.81 -5.71 3.09
C GLY A 110 -0.43 -4.95 3.57
N SER A 111 -0.42 -4.51 4.82
CA SER A 111 -1.58 -3.87 5.45
C SER A 111 -2.04 -2.57 4.73
N PRO A 112 -3.34 -2.24 4.71
CA PRO A 112 -3.82 -0.99 4.12
C PRO A 112 -3.22 0.26 4.81
N GLY A 113 -2.72 1.20 4.01
CA GLY A 113 -2.19 2.47 4.53
C GLY A 113 -0.69 2.47 4.86
N ILE A 114 0.04 1.38 4.57
CA ILE A 114 1.49 1.32 4.82
C ILE A 114 2.35 2.00 3.75
N GLY A 115 1.75 2.60 2.71
CA GLY A 115 2.50 3.35 1.69
C GLY A 115 2.67 2.64 0.35
N LYS A 116 2.05 1.49 0.11
CA LYS A 116 2.20 0.77 -1.17
C LYS A 116 1.84 1.61 -2.42
N THR A 117 0.76 2.40 -2.38
CA THR A 117 0.45 3.34 -3.47
C THR A 117 1.56 4.40 -3.67
N SER A 118 2.21 4.81 -2.58
CA SER A 118 3.34 5.72 -2.62
C SER A 118 4.58 5.05 -3.25
N LEU A 119 4.79 3.76 -3.01
CA LEU A 119 5.80 2.98 -3.72
C LEU A 119 5.57 2.98 -5.24
N LEU A 120 4.34 2.74 -5.74
CA LEU A 120 4.09 2.82 -7.20
C LEU A 120 4.46 4.18 -7.77
N SER A 121 4.14 5.24 -7.03
CA SER A 121 4.49 6.61 -7.42
C SER A 121 6.01 6.80 -7.45
N TYR A 122 6.73 6.22 -6.50
CA TYR A 122 8.20 6.19 -6.52
C TYR A 122 8.76 5.43 -7.74
N LEU A 123 8.22 4.25 -8.04
CA LEU A 123 8.62 3.46 -9.21
C LEU A 123 8.35 4.22 -10.52
N LEU A 124 7.21 4.91 -10.65
CA LEU A 124 6.91 5.74 -11.83
C LEU A 124 7.92 6.87 -11.97
N ALA A 125 8.21 7.63 -10.91
CA ALA A 125 9.12 8.76 -10.98
C ALA A 125 10.52 8.32 -11.47
N LEU A 126 11.04 7.21 -10.93
CA LEU A 126 12.30 6.63 -11.38
C LEU A 126 12.21 6.04 -12.78
N SER A 127 11.07 5.47 -13.17
CA SER A 127 10.92 4.93 -14.52
C SER A 127 10.92 6.03 -15.58
N LEU A 128 10.23 7.14 -15.32
CA LEU A 128 10.22 8.30 -16.21
C LEU A 128 11.62 8.88 -16.39
N SER A 129 12.40 8.99 -15.32
CA SER A 129 13.76 9.52 -15.38
C SER A 129 14.76 8.61 -16.11
N ASN A 130 14.44 7.33 -16.20
CA ASN A 130 15.24 6.34 -16.92
C ASN A 130 14.64 6.02 -18.31
N GLU A 131 13.72 6.87 -18.79
CA GLU A 131 13.04 6.71 -20.10
C GLU A 131 12.45 5.31 -20.30
N ILE A 132 11.93 4.71 -19.22
CA ILE A 132 11.25 3.42 -19.26
C ILE A 132 9.80 3.66 -19.71
N PHE A 133 9.33 2.84 -20.65
CA PHE A 133 7.92 2.81 -21.01
C PHE A 133 7.09 2.29 -19.82
N VAL A 134 6.16 3.11 -19.32
CA VAL A 134 5.32 2.75 -18.18
C VAL A 134 3.85 2.77 -18.55
N VAL A 135 3.12 1.74 -18.13
CA VAL A 135 1.66 1.73 -18.11
C VAL A 135 1.20 1.80 -16.66
N TRP A 136 0.38 2.79 -16.33
CA TRP A 136 -0.21 2.92 -15.01
C TRP A 136 -1.71 2.54 -15.05
N CYS A 137 -2.07 1.51 -14.29
CA CYS A 137 -3.43 1.02 -14.13
C CYS A 137 -4.05 1.57 -12.83
N LEU A 138 -4.73 2.73 -12.92
CA LEU A 138 -5.49 3.31 -11.80
C LEU A 138 -6.93 2.78 -11.69
N SER A 139 -7.50 2.40 -12.84
CA SER A 139 -8.92 2.11 -12.99
C SER A 139 -9.08 0.88 -13.89
N PRO A 140 -10.10 0.03 -13.66
CA PRO A 140 -10.41 -1.05 -14.60
C PRO A 140 -10.89 -0.51 -15.97
N ALA A 141 -11.38 0.73 -16.04
CA ALA A 141 -11.93 1.29 -17.26
C ALA A 141 -10.86 1.85 -18.22
N TYR A 142 -9.70 2.26 -17.69
CA TYR A 142 -8.67 2.91 -18.49
C TYR A 142 -7.28 2.79 -17.88
N ILE A 143 -6.28 2.92 -18.73
CA ILE A 143 -4.87 2.98 -18.38
C ILE A 143 -4.28 4.32 -18.82
N ILE A 144 -3.21 4.74 -18.14
CA ILE A 144 -2.39 5.89 -18.55
C ILE A 144 -1.06 5.34 -19.04
N VAL A 145 -0.64 5.77 -20.23
CA VAL A 145 0.60 5.34 -20.87
C VAL A 145 1.59 6.49 -20.84
N PHE A 146 2.80 6.19 -20.37
CA PHE A 146 3.95 7.07 -20.38
C PHE A 146 5.00 6.47 -21.32
N ALA A 147 4.95 6.91 -22.59
CA ALA A 147 5.92 6.51 -23.59
C ALA A 147 7.09 7.52 -23.60
N PRO A 148 8.35 7.06 -23.71
CA PRO A 148 9.49 7.97 -23.88
C PRO A 148 9.30 8.82 -25.14
N GLY A 149 9.54 10.12 -25.08
CA GLY A 149 9.31 11.02 -26.22
C GLY A 149 7.93 11.65 -26.27
N GLU A 150 6.94 11.11 -25.57
CA GLU A 150 5.54 11.46 -25.78
C GLU A 150 4.87 11.96 -24.50
N LEU A 151 3.99 12.96 -24.63
CA LEU A 151 3.11 13.35 -23.53
C LEU A 151 2.25 12.15 -23.11
N PRO A 152 1.95 11.99 -21.81
CA PRO A 152 1.16 10.87 -21.35
C PRO A 152 -0.25 10.92 -21.95
N TYR A 153 -0.73 9.75 -22.34
CA TYR A 153 -2.06 9.59 -22.95
C TYR A 153 -2.82 8.44 -22.30
N LYS A 154 -4.13 8.50 -22.43
CA LYS A 154 -5.07 7.53 -21.87
C LYS A 154 -5.57 6.60 -22.96
N ILE A 155 -5.74 5.33 -22.62
CA ILE A 155 -6.37 4.32 -23.46
C ILE A 155 -7.48 3.65 -22.65
N LEU A 156 -8.63 3.40 -23.27
CA LEU A 156 -9.67 2.58 -22.64
C LEU A 156 -9.18 1.15 -22.53
N ALA A 157 -9.43 0.49 -21.40
CA ALA A 157 -8.91 -0.85 -21.16
C ALA A 157 -9.40 -1.86 -22.21
N ALA A 158 -10.62 -1.69 -22.74
CA ALA A 158 -11.20 -2.52 -23.79
C ALA A 158 -10.52 -2.36 -25.16
N ASP A 159 -9.92 -1.19 -25.42
CA ASP A 159 -9.24 -0.89 -26.69
C ASP A 159 -7.75 -1.25 -26.65
N PHE A 160 -7.27 -1.72 -25.50
CA PHE A 160 -5.85 -1.92 -25.28
C PHE A 160 -5.34 -3.21 -25.93
N CYS A 161 -4.26 -3.10 -26.71
CA CYS A 161 -3.60 -4.23 -27.36
C CYS A 161 -2.14 -4.35 -26.92
N LEU A 162 -1.77 -5.51 -26.38
CA LEU A 162 -0.40 -5.81 -25.90
C LEU A 162 0.65 -5.76 -26.99
N ALA A 163 0.29 -6.11 -28.23
CA ALA A 163 1.22 -6.16 -29.35
C ALA A 163 1.88 -4.80 -29.63
N ASN A 164 1.28 -3.72 -29.14
CA ASN A 164 1.80 -2.38 -29.31
C ASN A 164 2.80 -1.98 -28.21
N LEU A 165 2.92 -2.74 -27.10
CA LEU A 165 3.87 -2.40 -26.05
C LEU A 165 5.30 -2.84 -26.41
N PRO A 166 6.31 -2.00 -26.11
CA PRO A 166 7.69 -2.44 -26.24
C PRO A 166 7.96 -3.57 -25.25
N ARG A 167 8.94 -4.42 -25.61
CA ARG A 167 9.45 -5.43 -24.68
C ARG A 167 9.91 -4.76 -23.40
N ASN A 168 9.65 -5.40 -22.27
CA ASN A 168 10.03 -4.94 -20.94
C ASN A 168 9.42 -3.60 -20.52
N ALA A 169 8.29 -3.20 -21.12
CA ALA A 169 7.43 -2.17 -20.54
C ALA A 169 7.06 -2.53 -19.09
N LEU A 170 7.06 -1.53 -18.21
CA LEU A 170 6.71 -1.67 -16.81
C LEU A 170 5.23 -1.35 -16.61
N VAL A 171 4.47 -2.26 -16.02
CA VAL A 171 3.05 -2.07 -15.73
C VAL A 171 2.87 -1.90 -14.21
N LEU A 172 2.32 -0.78 -13.78
CA LEU A 172 2.09 -0.43 -12.38
C LEU A 172 0.60 -0.52 -12.05
N CYS A 173 0.21 -1.40 -11.11
CA CYS A 173 -1.19 -1.67 -10.78
C CYS A 173 -1.48 -1.45 -9.29
N ASP A 174 -2.48 -0.63 -8.95
CA ASP A 174 -2.96 -0.44 -7.57
C ASP A 174 -4.30 -1.15 -7.32
N SER A 175 -4.29 -2.22 -6.54
CA SER A 175 -5.49 -3.01 -6.22
C SER A 175 -6.30 -2.52 -5.01
N ALA A 176 -6.12 -1.26 -4.59
CA ALA A 176 -6.72 -0.77 -3.34
C ALA A 176 -8.22 -0.38 -3.40
N ARG A 177 -8.92 -0.46 -4.54
CA ARG A 177 -10.33 -0.01 -4.65
C ARG A 177 -11.24 -0.92 -5.47
N ASN A 178 -11.03 -1.01 -6.78
CA ASN A 178 -11.97 -1.65 -7.71
C ASN A 178 -11.31 -2.65 -8.67
N ALA A 179 -9.98 -2.64 -8.76
CA ALA A 179 -9.23 -3.61 -9.56
C ALA A 179 -8.67 -4.68 -8.62
N GLU A 180 -9.25 -5.88 -8.64
CA GLU A 180 -8.75 -6.98 -7.81
C GLU A 180 -7.40 -7.48 -8.34
N ALA A 181 -7.26 -7.56 -9.67
CA ALA A 181 -6.07 -7.99 -10.37
C ALA A 181 -5.65 -6.98 -11.45
N PRO A 182 -4.41 -7.04 -11.97
CA PRO A 182 -4.03 -6.36 -13.21
C PRO A 182 -4.96 -6.77 -14.36
N PRO A 183 -5.19 -5.89 -15.36
CA PRO A 183 -5.96 -6.25 -16.56
C PRO A 183 -5.44 -7.53 -17.22
N GLU A 184 -6.36 -8.38 -17.70
CA GLU A 184 -6.07 -9.73 -18.22
C GLU A 184 -4.97 -9.74 -19.29
N ALA A 185 -4.99 -8.72 -20.16
CA ALA A 185 -3.97 -8.50 -21.16
C ALA A 185 -2.54 -8.55 -20.58
N PHE A 186 -2.29 -7.91 -19.43
CA PHE A 186 -0.95 -7.84 -18.85
C PHE A 186 -0.50 -9.12 -18.17
N VAL A 187 -1.45 -9.97 -17.75
CA VAL A 187 -1.15 -11.20 -17.01
C VAL A 187 -1.12 -12.44 -17.90
N HIS A 188 -1.56 -12.33 -19.15
CA HIS A 188 -1.47 -13.44 -20.10
C HIS A 188 -0.01 -13.89 -20.27
N PRO A 189 0.31 -15.21 -20.26
CA PRO A 189 1.66 -15.74 -20.38
C PRO A 189 2.50 -15.11 -21.51
N SER A 190 1.89 -14.87 -22.67
CA SER A 190 2.58 -14.24 -23.81
C SER A 190 2.88 -12.75 -23.66
N ALA A 191 2.36 -12.06 -22.63
CA ALA A 191 2.63 -10.64 -22.45
C ALA A 191 4.09 -10.38 -22.02
N HIS A 192 4.84 -9.61 -22.82
CA HIS A 192 6.27 -9.31 -22.58
C HIS A 192 6.50 -8.12 -21.64
N VAL A 193 5.57 -7.89 -20.73
CA VAL A 193 5.62 -6.79 -19.75
C VAL A 193 6.08 -7.30 -18.39
N PHE A 194 6.63 -6.39 -17.58
CA PHE A 194 6.91 -6.65 -16.17
C PHE A 194 5.84 -5.97 -15.32
N VAL A 195 5.01 -6.76 -14.62
CA VAL A 195 3.89 -6.23 -13.82
C VAL A 195 4.32 -6.05 -12.37
N VAL A 196 4.12 -4.85 -11.82
CA VAL A 196 4.22 -4.58 -10.39
C VAL A 196 2.82 -4.24 -9.86
N GLN A 197 2.24 -5.14 -9.08
CA GLN A 197 0.97 -4.92 -8.39
C GLN A 197 1.23 -4.53 -6.94
N VAL A 198 0.48 -3.57 -6.42
CA VAL A 198 0.35 -3.37 -4.97
C VAL A 198 -1.02 -3.81 -4.47
N THR A 199 -1.07 -4.60 -3.40
CA THR A 199 -2.34 -5.17 -2.91
C THR A 199 -2.39 -5.39 -1.39
N SER A 200 -3.58 -5.65 -0.83
CA SER A 200 -3.77 -6.15 0.54
C SER A 200 -3.31 -7.61 0.63
N PRO A 201 -3.10 -8.17 1.84
CA PRO A 201 -2.73 -9.59 2.03
C PRO A 201 -3.90 -10.55 1.73
N THR A 202 -4.59 -10.36 0.63
CA THR A 202 -5.79 -11.12 0.22
C THR A 202 -5.39 -11.94 -1.00
N GLU A 203 -5.32 -13.26 -0.88
CA GLU A 203 -4.72 -14.13 -1.90
C GLU A 203 -5.51 -14.09 -3.21
N SER A 204 -6.84 -14.02 -3.13
CA SER A 204 -7.73 -13.92 -4.29
C SER A 204 -7.36 -12.79 -5.26
N ARG A 205 -6.68 -11.74 -4.79
CA ARG A 205 -6.28 -10.57 -5.58
C ARG A 205 -5.02 -10.78 -6.43
N TYR A 206 -4.20 -11.76 -6.11
CA TYR A 206 -2.91 -11.91 -6.79
C TYR A 206 -2.53 -13.33 -7.14
N ARG A 207 -2.99 -14.33 -6.38
CA ARG A 207 -2.48 -15.70 -6.50
C ARG A 207 -2.63 -16.30 -7.90
N GLY A 208 -3.78 -16.08 -8.55
CA GLY A 208 -4.04 -16.59 -9.90
C GLY A 208 -3.03 -16.07 -10.91
N TRP A 209 -2.97 -14.75 -11.07
CA TRP A 209 -2.07 -14.16 -12.05
C TRP A 209 -0.59 -14.26 -11.65
N ALA A 210 -0.28 -14.24 -10.35
CA ALA A 210 1.09 -14.43 -9.87
C ALA A 210 1.59 -15.82 -10.22
N LYS A 211 0.75 -16.85 -10.15
CA LYS A 211 1.06 -18.18 -10.65
C LYS A 211 1.32 -18.16 -12.16
N ASP A 212 0.40 -17.59 -12.93
CA ASP A 212 0.48 -17.56 -14.40
C ASP A 212 1.70 -16.77 -14.92
N LYS A 213 2.17 -15.81 -14.13
CA LYS A 213 3.34 -14.96 -14.42
C LYS A 213 4.57 -15.31 -13.60
N GLU A 214 4.57 -16.38 -12.82
CA GLU A 214 5.65 -16.71 -11.88
C GLU A 214 6.12 -15.46 -11.10
N ALA A 215 5.17 -14.63 -10.69
CA ALA A 215 5.46 -13.37 -10.01
C ALA A 215 5.96 -13.67 -8.60
N GLU A 216 7.00 -12.94 -8.18
CA GLU A 216 7.48 -13.01 -6.81
C GLU A 216 6.64 -12.08 -5.92
N LEU A 217 6.52 -12.42 -4.65
CA LEU A 217 5.82 -11.63 -3.65
C LEU A 217 6.82 -10.84 -2.82
N TRP A 218 6.56 -9.55 -2.63
CA TRP A 218 7.34 -8.70 -1.76
C TRP A 218 6.46 -8.19 -0.61
N PRO A 219 6.60 -8.74 0.60
CA PRO A 219 5.93 -8.19 1.76
C PRO A 219 6.55 -6.85 2.13
N MET A 220 5.71 -5.83 2.29
CA MET A 220 6.12 -4.49 2.65
C MET A 220 5.99 -4.29 4.15
N ASP A 221 7.01 -3.70 4.78
CA ASP A 221 7.04 -3.55 6.24
C ASP A 221 5.96 -2.59 6.73
N LEU A 222 5.54 -2.75 7.99
CA LEU A 222 4.73 -1.75 8.67
C LEU A 222 5.53 -0.46 8.88
N TRP A 223 4.85 0.66 9.04
CA TRP A 223 5.52 1.91 9.43
C TRP A 223 6.16 1.76 10.81
N THR A 224 7.40 2.19 10.93
CA THR A 224 8.03 2.47 12.22
C THR A 224 7.58 3.83 12.75
N GLY A 225 7.62 4.04 14.08
CA GLY A 225 7.34 5.35 14.66
C GLY A 225 8.25 6.44 14.11
N LYS A 226 9.53 6.12 13.83
CA LYS A 226 10.50 7.04 13.23
C LYS A 226 10.07 7.49 11.83
N GLU A 227 9.75 6.55 10.93
CA GLU A 227 9.25 6.88 9.59
C GLU A 227 7.97 7.74 9.69
N PHE A 228 7.06 7.39 10.61
CA PHE A 228 5.81 8.10 10.74
C PHE A 228 5.99 9.55 11.24
N GLN A 229 6.92 9.77 12.18
CA GLN A 229 7.32 11.12 12.60
C GLN A 229 7.93 11.92 11.45
N MET A 230 8.77 11.29 10.62
CA MET A 230 9.32 11.91 9.40
C MET A 230 8.21 12.33 8.43
N LEU A 231 7.18 11.50 8.25
CA LEU A 231 6.02 11.83 7.42
C LEU A 231 5.23 13.03 7.97
N ILE A 232 4.99 13.09 9.29
CA ILE A 232 4.31 14.22 9.92
C ILE A 232 5.09 15.51 9.66
N ARG A 233 6.40 15.50 9.88
CA ARG A 233 7.27 16.67 9.68
C ARG A 233 7.30 17.11 8.22
N LEU A 234 7.38 16.17 7.29
CA LEU A 234 7.30 16.47 5.85
C LEU A 234 6.00 17.21 5.51
N ARG A 235 4.86 16.73 6.02
CA ARG A 235 3.56 17.39 5.81
C ARG A 235 3.50 18.77 6.44
N GLN A 236 3.97 18.93 7.68
CA GLN A 236 4.02 20.23 8.36
C GLN A 236 4.84 21.24 7.58
N LYS A 237 6.03 20.84 7.10
CA LYS A 237 6.92 21.74 6.36
C LYS A 237 6.35 22.17 5.00
N LYS A 238 5.63 21.28 4.32
CA LYS A 238 5.19 21.51 2.93
C LYS A 238 3.80 22.11 2.79
N THR A 239 2.92 21.87 3.75
CA THR A 239 1.51 22.28 3.60
C THR A 239 1.29 23.73 4.06
N SER A 240 2.27 24.41 4.67
CA SER A 240 2.11 25.69 5.39
C SER A 240 0.95 25.71 6.42
N GLN A 241 0.28 24.58 6.61
CA GLN A 241 -0.75 24.39 7.61
C GLN A 241 -0.04 24.42 8.95
N LEU A 242 -0.28 25.50 9.69
CA LEU A 242 0.10 25.64 11.08
C LEU A 242 -0.28 24.35 11.83
N PRO A 243 0.59 23.85 12.73
CA PRO A 243 0.26 22.71 13.57
C PRO A 243 -1.11 22.96 14.18
N CYS A 244 -2.06 22.04 13.96
CA CYS A 244 -3.47 22.18 14.31
C CYS A 244 -3.64 22.96 15.61
N VAL A 245 -3.84 24.27 15.52
CA VAL A 245 -4.02 25.11 16.70
C VAL A 245 -5.33 24.63 17.33
N PRO A 246 -5.37 24.41 18.66
CA PRO A 246 -6.59 24.00 19.33
C PRO A 246 -7.73 24.92 18.90
N ARG A 247 -8.72 24.37 18.20
CA ARG A 247 -9.88 25.13 17.75
C ARG A 247 -10.72 25.37 18.99
N MET A 248 -10.73 26.60 19.51
CA MET A 248 -11.65 26.98 20.58
C MET A 248 -13.07 26.91 20.00
N LEU A 249 -13.82 25.87 20.37
CA LEU A 249 -15.23 25.75 19.97
C LEU A 249 -16.13 26.61 20.87
N ASN A 250 -15.75 26.80 22.13
CA ASN A 250 -16.44 27.66 23.10
C ASN A 250 -15.43 28.38 24.02
N PRO A 251 -15.73 29.60 24.50
CA PRO A 251 -14.95 30.25 25.56
C PRO A 251 -14.93 29.37 26.82
N GLY A 252 -13.75 28.84 27.19
CA GLY A 252 -13.55 28.02 28.39
C GLY A 252 -13.51 26.50 28.17
N GLU A 253 -13.90 25.98 27.00
CA GLU A 253 -13.81 24.55 26.69
C GLU A 253 -12.61 24.26 25.76
N VAL A 254 -11.49 23.83 26.34
CA VAL A 254 -10.33 23.39 25.57
C VAL A 254 -10.59 21.97 25.05
N VAL A 255 -11.11 21.86 23.84
CA VAL A 255 -11.25 20.58 23.15
C VAL A 255 -9.87 20.15 22.63
N ARG A 256 -9.21 19.24 23.35
CA ARG A 256 -7.99 18.60 22.86
C ARG A 256 -8.36 17.58 21.77
N ASN A 257 -7.63 17.59 20.66
CA ASN A 257 -7.72 16.53 19.65
C ASN A 257 -6.53 15.57 19.79
N TYR A 258 -6.69 14.33 19.35
CA TYR A 258 -5.56 13.43 19.19
C TYR A 258 -4.62 13.96 18.12
N THR A 259 -3.33 13.94 18.42
CA THR A 259 -2.30 14.15 17.40
C THR A 259 -2.23 12.93 16.47
N ALA A 260 -1.69 13.11 15.27
CA ALA A 260 -1.47 12.01 14.35
C ALA A 260 -0.59 10.90 14.96
N LEU A 261 0.42 11.28 15.76
CA LEU A 261 1.31 10.34 16.46
C LEU A 261 0.59 9.58 17.57
N GLU A 262 -0.25 10.26 18.37
CA GLU A 262 -1.08 9.58 19.38
C GLU A 262 -2.01 8.55 18.71
N LEU A 263 -2.66 8.90 17.60
CA LEU A 263 -3.50 7.95 16.85
C LEU A 263 -2.69 6.77 16.29
N PHE A 264 -1.47 7.00 15.81
CA PHE A 264 -0.59 5.94 15.33
C PHE A 264 -0.21 4.96 16.46
N LEU A 265 0.15 5.48 17.63
CA LEU A 265 0.51 4.66 18.80
C LEU A 265 -0.68 3.88 19.35
N LEU A 266 -1.90 4.42 19.23
CA LEU A 266 -3.12 3.75 19.69
C LEU A 266 -3.67 2.75 18.66
N LEU A 267 -3.73 3.12 17.39
CA LEU A 267 -4.44 2.39 16.33
C LEU A 267 -3.51 1.58 15.42
N GLY A 268 -2.22 1.59 15.70
CA GLY A 268 -1.22 0.87 14.95
C GLY A 268 -0.75 1.57 13.67
N PRO A 269 0.11 0.89 12.89
CA PRO A 269 0.94 1.50 11.87
C PRO A 269 0.23 1.74 10.52
N SER A 270 -1.01 2.25 10.56
CA SER A 270 -1.76 2.67 9.37
C SER A 270 -1.94 4.18 9.34
N VAL A 271 -1.28 4.83 8.37
CA VAL A 271 -1.39 6.28 8.12
C VAL A 271 -2.84 6.70 7.77
N ARG A 272 -3.68 5.76 7.31
CA ARG A 272 -5.08 6.06 6.98
C ARG A 272 -5.88 6.50 8.21
N HIS A 273 -5.57 5.95 9.37
CA HIS A 273 -6.29 6.24 10.61
C HIS A 273 -5.92 7.61 11.21
N THR A 274 -4.82 8.21 10.77
CA THR A 274 -4.28 9.43 11.38
C THR A 274 -4.78 10.72 10.71
N LYS A 275 -5.63 10.62 9.68
CA LYS A 275 -6.14 11.77 8.93
C LYS A 275 -7.40 12.40 9.54
N SER A 276 -8.11 11.68 10.40
CA SER A 276 -9.33 12.21 11.01
C SER A 276 -9.00 13.03 12.26
N GLN A 277 -9.49 14.27 12.33
CA GLN A 277 -9.53 15.00 13.59
C GLN A 277 -10.47 14.28 14.57
N ARG A 278 -9.95 13.92 15.74
CA ARG A 278 -10.69 13.17 16.76
C ARG A 278 -10.49 13.84 18.10
N ARG A 279 -11.59 14.03 18.83
CA ARG A 279 -11.57 14.59 20.18
C ARG A 279 -10.88 13.62 21.14
N ASN A 280 -9.87 14.13 21.83
CA ASN A 280 -9.18 13.43 22.91
C ASN A 280 -9.90 13.75 24.23
N THR A 281 -10.63 12.76 24.74
CA THR A 281 -11.38 12.85 26.00
C THR A 281 -10.54 12.51 27.23
N GLY A 282 -9.25 12.21 27.06
CA GLY A 282 -8.40 11.59 28.08
C GLY A 282 -8.67 10.09 28.30
N LYS A 283 -9.71 9.54 27.65
CA LYS A 283 -10.10 8.12 27.71
C LYS A 283 -10.20 7.57 26.28
N PRO A 284 -9.10 7.07 25.68
CA PRO A 284 -9.07 6.54 24.32
C PRO A 284 -10.15 5.51 24.00
N GLU A 285 -10.53 4.71 25.00
CA GLU A 285 -11.57 3.69 24.88
C GLU A 285 -12.92 4.30 24.51
N LEU A 286 -13.24 5.47 25.10
CA LEU A 286 -14.49 6.20 24.80
C LEU A 286 -14.34 7.03 23.52
N GLY A 287 -13.20 7.72 23.36
CA GLY A 287 -12.98 8.64 22.25
C GLY A 287 -12.83 7.96 20.89
N LEU A 288 -12.34 6.72 20.86
CA LEU A 288 -12.06 5.97 19.64
C LEU A 288 -12.99 4.77 19.42
N ALA A 289 -13.92 4.49 20.34
CA ALA A 289 -14.90 3.40 20.20
C ALA A 289 -15.63 3.42 18.85
N ASN A 290 -15.98 4.60 18.34
CA ASN A 290 -16.70 4.74 17.08
C ASN A 290 -15.84 4.46 15.84
N LEU A 291 -14.53 4.66 15.93
CA LEU A 291 -13.60 4.38 14.82
C LEU A 291 -13.41 2.88 14.63
N ILE A 292 -13.49 2.19 15.77
CA ILE A 292 -13.37 0.77 15.89
C ILE A 292 -14.73 0.22 16.35
N SER A 293 -15.77 0.51 15.54
CA SER A 293 -17.11 -0.03 15.76
C SER A 293 -16.99 -1.54 15.95
N PRO A 294 -17.68 -2.17 16.91
CA PRO A 294 -17.63 -3.62 17.14
C PRO A 294 -17.98 -4.32 15.83
N PRO A 295 -17.00 -4.84 15.07
CA PRO A 295 -17.33 -5.45 13.81
C PRO A 295 -17.72 -6.88 14.11
N THR A 296 -18.59 -7.45 13.28
CA THR A 296 -18.47 -8.86 12.95
C THR A 296 -17.12 -9.03 12.26
N LEU A 297 -16.01 -9.03 13.02
CA LEU A 297 -14.63 -9.14 12.50
C LEU A 297 -14.39 -10.52 11.90
N PHE A 298 -15.10 -11.48 12.48
CA PHE A 298 -15.04 -12.89 12.18
C PHE A 298 -16.45 -13.43 11.97
N SER A 299 -16.51 -14.62 11.39
CA SER A 299 -17.71 -15.45 11.27
C SER A 299 -18.30 -15.82 12.64
N ASP A 300 -17.44 -16.11 13.62
CA ASP A 300 -17.80 -16.47 14.99
C ASP A 300 -16.69 -16.17 16.01
N ALA A 301 -17.00 -16.34 17.31
CA ALA A 301 -16.06 -16.10 18.40
C ALA A 301 -14.89 -17.10 18.43
N LEU A 302 -15.06 -18.32 17.88
CA LEU A 302 -13.97 -19.30 17.80
C LEU A 302 -12.91 -18.86 16.79
N ALA A 303 -13.31 -18.29 15.66
CA ALA A 303 -12.42 -17.71 14.67
C ALA A 303 -11.62 -16.52 15.26
N LEU A 304 -12.26 -15.65 16.06
CA LEU A 304 -11.55 -14.60 16.80
C LEU A 304 -10.51 -15.18 17.78
N SER A 305 -10.89 -16.19 18.56
CA SER A 305 -9.99 -16.85 19.53
C SER A 305 -8.81 -17.53 18.84
N ARG A 306 -9.05 -18.20 17.69
CA ARG A 306 -7.99 -18.77 16.86
C ARG A 306 -7.06 -17.68 16.33
N ALA A 307 -7.61 -16.62 15.74
CA ALA A 307 -6.83 -15.50 15.19
C ALA A 307 -5.86 -14.89 16.21
N ILE A 308 -6.33 -14.73 17.45
CA ILE A 308 -5.52 -14.20 18.56
C ILE A 308 -4.44 -15.18 19.00
N SER A 309 -4.76 -16.48 19.07
CA SER A 309 -3.85 -17.49 19.62
C SER A 309 -2.79 -17.97 18.62
N SER A 310 -3.15 -18.13 17.34
CA SER A 310 -2.24 -18.61 16.30
C SER A 310 -1.60 -17.49 15.49
N GLY A 311 -2.21 -16.29 15.46
CA GLY A 311 -1.86 -15.25 14.50
C GLY A 311 -2.15 -15.65 13.06
N THR A 312 -2.90 -16.73 12.81
CA THR A 312 -3.30 -17.18 11.46
C THR A 312 -4.79 -17.02 11.29
N VAL A 313 -5.20 -16.46 10.15
CA VAL A 313 -6.61 -16.19 9.85
C VAL A 313 -6.89 -16.51 8.40
N ASP A 314 -7.76 -17.48 8.17
CA ASP A 314 -8.21 -17.85 6.83
C ASP A 314 -8.95 -16.69 6.17
N GLU A 315 -8.76 -16.50 4.86
CA GLU A 315 -9.40 -15.40 4.11
C GLU A 315 -10.93 -15.41 4.24
N ALA A 316 -11.54 -16.60 4.30
CA ALA A 316 -12.99 -16.79 4.47
C ALA A 316 -13.52 -16.27 5.82
N ASP A 317 -12.68 -16.26 6.85
CA ASP A 317 -13.00 -15.78 8.19
C ASP A 317 -12.79 -14.27 8.34
N GLN A 318 -12.08 -13.62 7.40
CA GLN A 318 -11.83 -12.18 7.43
C GLN A 318 -13.05 -11.39 6.96
N LYS A 319 -13.62 -10.57 7.85
CA LYS A 319 -14.76 -9.69 7.52
C LYS A 319 -14.34 -8.22 7.34
N VAL A 320 -15.30 -7.39 6.93
CA VAL A 320 -15.11 -5.95 6.75
C VAL A 320 -14.57 -5.33 8.05
N GLY A 321 -13.42 -4.68 7.95
CA GLY A 321 -12.77 -4.05 9.11
C GLY A 321 -11.70 -4.89 9.79
N PHE A 322 -11.50 -6.16 9.40
CA PHE A 322 -10.43 -7.03 9.91
C PHE A 322 -9.05 -6.34 9.96
N HIS A 323 -8.65 -5.72 8.84
CA HIS A 323 -7.38 -5.00 8.72
C HIS A 323 -7.27 -3.69 9.55
N ARG A 324 -8.30 -3.33 10.33
CA ARG A 324 -8.19 -2.25 11.33
C ARG A 324 -7.56 -2.72 12.64
N TYR A 325 -7.58 -4.03 12.89
CA TYR A 325 -7.06 -4.64 14.10
C TYR A 325 -5.86 -5.53 13.83
N PHE A 326 -5.96 -6.33 12.76
CA PHE A 326 -4.98 -7.34 12.40
C PHE A 326 -4.11 -6.85 11.25
N PHE A 327 -2.81 -6.84 11.48
CA PHE A 327 -1.80 -6.38 10.54
C PHE A 327 -0.97 -7.57 10.11
N ALA A 328 -0.90 -7.80 8.80
CA ALA A 328 -0.08 -8.88 8.28
C ALA A 328 1.40 -8.52 8.40
N LEU A 329 2.17 -9.44 8.98
CA LEU A 329 3.62 -9.43 9.01
C LEU A 329 4.16 -10.55 8.11
N PRO A 330 5.24 -10.27 7.37
CA PRO A 330 5.97 -11.33 6.70
C PRO A 330 6.59 -12.33 7.67
N PRO A 331 6.95 -13.53 7.16
CA PRO A 331 7.83 -14.42 7.90
C PRO A 331 9.20 -13.76 8.08
N LEU A 332 9.98 -14.24 9.07
CA LEU A 332 11.31 -13.70 9.35
C LEU A 332 12.18 -13.70 8.09
N TYR A 333 12.68 -12.52 7.75
CA TYR A 333 13.51 -12.31 6.58
C TYR A 333 14.94 -12.77 6.84
N ASP A 334 15.49 -13.60 5.95
CA ASP A 334 16.83 -14.20 6.05
C ASP A 334 17.98 -13.26 5.62
N GLY A 335 17.64 -12.07 5.11
CA GLY A 335 18.60 -11.05 4.70
C GLY A 335 18.98 -11.03 3.21
N LYS A 336 18.56 -12.00 2.38
CA LYS A 336 18.97 -12.08 0.96
C LYS A 336 18.10 -11.30 -0.02
N SER A 337 16.81 -11.64 -0.10
CA SER A 337 15.79 -10.86 -0.81
C SER A 337 14.44 -11.04 -0.14
N LYS A 338 13.68 -9.96 0.10
CA LYS A 338 12.32 -10.08 0.62
C LYS A 338 11.36 -10.66 -0.42
N ALA A 339 11.77 -10.71 -1.69
CA ALA A 339 11.02 -11.37 -2.73
C ALA A 339 10.97 -12.88 -2.45
N VAL A 340 9.77 -13.43 -2.33
CA VAL A 340 9.51 -14.85 -2.09
C VAL A 340 8.65 -15.42 -3.21
N SER A 341 8.71 -16.74 -3.42
CA SER A 341 7.81 -17.41 -4.35
C SER A 341 6.34 -17.21 -3.94
N TYR A 342 5.45 -17.15 -4.94
CA TYR A 342 4.01 -17.06 -4.71
C TYR A 342 3.41 -18.29 -4.03
N ASP A 343 4.10 -19.43 -4.02
CA ASP A 343 3.62 -20.69 -3.44
C ASP A 343 3.59 -20.68 -1.91
N SER A 344 4.36 -19.79 -1.28
CA SER A 344 4.53 -19.74 0.19
C SER A 344 4.48 -18.30 0.69
N PRO A 345 3.35 -17.57 0.53
CA PRO A 345 3.23 -16.18 0.99
C PRO A 345 3.41 -16.06 2.51
N GLY A 346 3.02 -17.13 3.24
CA GLY A 346 3.29 -17.38 4.65
C GLY A 346 3.31 -16.14 5.53
N HIS A 347 2.16 -15.55 5.84
CA HIS A 347 2.10 -14.39 6.73
C HIS A 347 1.41 -14.71 8.05
N THR A 348 1.78 -13.97 9.09
CA THR A 348 1.08 -13.97 10.37
C THR A 348 0.41 -12.63 10.58
N TYR A 349 -0.74 -12.63 11.22
CA TYR A 349 -1.45 -11.44 11.64
C TYR A 349 -1.10 -11.11 13.09
N ILE A 350 -0.82 -9.84 13.34
CA ILE A 350 -0.60 -9.31 14.68
C ILE A 350 -1.61 -8.23 15.03
N VAL A 351 -1.80 -8.03 16.34
CA VAL A 351 -2.50 -6.87 16.88
C VAL A 351 -1.42 -5.91 17.41
N PRO A 352 -1.14 -4.79 16.73
CA PRO A 352 0.11 -4.05 16.90
C PRO A 352 0.17 -3.18 18.16
N THR A 353 -0.95 -2.99 18.86
CA THR A 353 -1.00 -2.11 20.04
C THR A 353 -1.76 -2.77 21.17
N THR A 354 -1.36 -2.45 22.41
CA THR A 354 -2.07 -2.86 23.63
C THR A 354 -3.51 -2.36 23.61
N PHE A 355 -3.74 -1.13 23.14
CA PHE A 355 -5.08 -0.57 22.99
C PHE A 355 -5.99 -1.45 22.12
N LEU A 356 -5.54 -1.85 20.93
CA LEU A 356 -6.32 -2.72 20.04
C LEU A 356 -6.54 -4.10 20.66
N ALA A 357 -5.53 -4.67 21.32
CA ALA A 357 -5.64 -5.96 22.00
C ALA A 357 -6.68 -5.94 23.13
N THR A 358 -6.65 -4.91 23.98
CA THR A 358 -7.64 -4.70 25.05
C THR A 358 -9.05 -4.54 24.47
N ARG A 359 -9.19 -3.79 23.37
CA ARG A 359 -10.49 -3.64 22.70
C ARG A 359 -11.01 -4.98 22.16
N LEU A 360 -10.17 -5.80 21.53
CA LEU A 360 -10.57 -7.14 21.08
C LEU A 360 -10.99 -8.04 22.24
N ALA A 361 -10.28 -8.00 23.36
CA ALA A 361 -10.62 -8.78 24.55
C ALA A 361 -12.00 -8.42 25.12
N ILE A 362 -12.32 -7.11 25.20
CA ILE A 362 -13.64 -6.63 25.66
C ILE A 362 -14.74 -7.10 24.71
N LEU A 363 -14.51 -7.04 23.41
CA LEU A 363 -15.48 -7.48 22.40
C LEU A 363 -15.75 -8.99 22.52
N ASN A 364 -14.69 -9.79 22.61
CA ASN A 364 -14.81 -11.23 22.79
C ASN A 364 -15.61 -11.60 24.05
N ALA A 365 -15.38 -10.91 25.17
CA ALA A 365 -16.14 -11.13 26.40
C ALA A 365 -17.63 -10.76 26.27
N SER A 366 -17.95 -9.69 25.54
CA SER A 366 -19.34 -9.25 25.32
C SER A 366 -20.13 -10.18 24.40
N GLU A 367 -19.48 -10.82 23.44
CA GLU A 367 -20.15 -11.80 22.56
C GLU A 367 -20.46 -13.10 23.30
N LEU A 368 -19.53 -13.56 24.16
CA LEU A 368 -19.71 -14.75 24.97
C LEU A 368 -20.85 -14.62 25.99
N SER A 369 -21.07 -13.42 26.55
CA SER A 369 -22.16 -13.18 27.50
C SER A 369 -23.53 -13.11 26.83
N CYS A 370 -23.62 -12.59 25.60
CA CYS A 370 -24.89 -12.47 24.89
C CYS A 370 -25.42 -13.82 24.39
N GLY A 371 -24.53 -14.72 23.95
CA GLY A 371 -24.91 -16.02 23.37
C GLY A 371 -25.47 -17.06 24.36
N THR A 372 -25.37 -16.83 25.68
CA THR A 372 -25.83 -17.80 26.70
C THR A 372 -27.27 -17.55 27.17
N SER A 373 -27.87 -16.40 26.84
CA SER A 373 -29.21 -16.03 27.29
C SER A 373 -30.34 -16.84 26.62
N ASP A 374 -30.18 -17.26 25.36
CA ASP A 374 -31.29 -17.83 24.58
C ASP A 374 -31.43 -19.36 24.62
N ARG A 375 -30.60 -20.06 25.43
CA ARG A 375 -30.66 -21.53 25.55
C ARG A 375 -30.96 -22.07 26.95
N ALA A 376 -31.21 -21.21 27.93
CA ALA A 376 -31.37 -21.65 29.33
C ALA A 376 -32.83 -22.01 29.69
N GLY A 377 -33.28 -23.18 29.21
CA GLY A 377 -34.36 -23.97 29.80
C GLY A 377 -33.89 -25.06 30.78
N SER A 378 -32.60 -25.10 31.14
CA SER A 378 -32.05 -26.15 32.00
C SER A 378 -30.88 -25.65 32.86
N ARG A 379 -30.89 -26.07 34.13
CA ARG A 379 -30.15 -25.59 35.33
C ARG A 379 -28.64 -25.34 35.16
N PRO A 380 -28.05 -24.33 35.85
CA PRO A 380 -26.63 -24.01 35.72
C PRO A 380 -25.74 -24.77 36.72
N ALA A 381 -24.60 -25.25 36.24
CA ALA A 381 -23.42 -25.60 37.04
C ALA A 381 -22.38 -24.48 36.88
N SER A 382 -21.92 -23.92 38.00
CA SER A 382 -20.96 -22.81 38.02
C SER A 382 -19.53 -23.30 37.78
N SER A 383 -18.91 -22.88 36.68
CA SER A 383 -17.45 -22.92 36.53
C SER A 383 -16.94 -21.56 36.06
N HIS A 384 -16.12 -20.93 36.89
CA HIS A 384 -15.40 -19.71 36.53
C HIS A 384 -14.23 -20.07 35.61
N MET A 385 -14.30 -19.66 34.35
CA MET A 385 -13.20 -19.77 33.40
C MET A 385 -12.49 -18.41 33.32
N THR A 386 -11.34 -18.29 33.97
CA THR A 386 -10.42 -17.16 33.81
C THR A 386 -9.56 -17.38 32.58
N ALA A 387 -9.89 -16.70 31.48
CA ALA A 387 -9.05 -16.71 30.28
C ALA A 387 -7.79 -15.84 30.52
N ASN A 388 -6.68 -16.47 30.90
CA ASN A 388 -5.37 -15.84 30.89
C ASN A 388 -4.92 -15.66 29.43
N MET A 389 -5.25 -14.51 28.84
CA MET A 389 -4.59 -14.04 27.61
C MET A 389 -3.15 -13.71 27.96
N THR A 390 -2.22 -14.61 27.64
CA THR A 390 -0.80 -14.30 27.68
C THR A 390 -0.52 -13.30 26.58
N ILE A 391 -0.58 -12.01 26.90
CA ILE A 391 0.03 -10.96 26.07
C ILE A 391 1.52 -11.25 26.16
N SER A 392 2.06 -11.99 25.19
CA SER A 392 3.50 -12.18 25.07
C SER A 392 4.11 -10.79 25.15
N SER A 393 4.97 -10.55 26.14
CA SER A 393 5.71 -9.30 26.26
C SER A 393 6.52 -9.12 24.99
N TRP A 394 5.99 -8.32 24.07
CA TRP A 394 6.68 -7.96 22.84
C TRP A 394 7.92 -7.14 23.21
N PRO A 395 9.04 -7.28 22.49
CA PRO A 395 10.21 -6.45 22.74
C PRO A 395 9.78 -4.99 22.63
N ALA A 396 9.83 -4.27 23.75
CA ALA A 396 9.34 -2.91 23.92
C ALA A 396 10.19 -1.86 23.15
N GLY A 397 10.78 -2.23 22.01
CA GLY A 397 11.86 -1.46 21.38
C GLY A 397 11.64 -0.97 19.95
N ASN A 398 10.59 -1.39 19.22
CA ASN A 398 10.52 -1.17 17.76
C ASN A 398 9.26 -0.48 17.20
N PHE A 399 8.42 0.16 18.03
CA PHE A 399 7.30 0.99 17.54
C PHE A 399 7.41 2.45 17.94
#